data_AF-A0A9D9C0Z7-F1
#
_entry.id   AF-A0A9D9C0Z7-F1
#
_cell.length_a   1.000
_cell.length_b   1.000
_cell.length_c   1.000
_cell.angle_alpha   90.00
_cell.angle_beta   90.00
_cell.angle_gamma   90.00
#
_symmetry.space_group_name_H-M   'P 1'
#
loop_
_entity.id
_entity.type
_entity.pdbx_description
1 polymer ?
#
loop_
_entity_poly.entity_id
_entity_poly.type
_entity_poly.pdbx_seq_one_letter_code
_entity_poly.pdbx_strand_id
1 'polypeptide(L)'
;MTKEAFILELRDRLAGISKEAIDSRIEFYSEMIDDAMEEGLSEEEAVSKVGSIDEVVEKILEETPLRNIVKEKTKNTRKPRGWEIVLLIVGFPLWFPLLLVAGILALVAYLLIWVFVLVLYIVVIACAAGSIAGIMLAVINVAGGNPVAGGIYIGCAIAGAGLAILMYYASIYITKLVIKVTKKSLLGVKRSFVGGKKNE
;
A
#
# COMPACT_ATOMS: atom_id res chain seq x y z
N MET A 1 22.15 -25.91 29.98
CA MET A 1 22.28 -24.45 30.24
C MET A 1 21.91 -24.20 31.69
N THR A 2 22.49 -23.20 32.34
CA THR A 2 22.14 -22.88 33.74
C THR A 2 20.79 -22.16 33.83
N LYS A 3 20.13 -22.24 34.98
CA LYS A 3 18.84 -21.57 35.23
C LYS A 3 18.93 -20.05 34.95
N GLU A 4 19.99 -19.41 35.43
CA GLU A 4 20.20 -17.97 35.22
C GLU A 4 20.35 -17.61 33.74
N ALA A 5 21.09 -18.42 32.97
CA ALA A 5 21.25 -18.22 31.54
C ALA A 5 19.91 -18.39 30.79
N PHE A 6 19.11 -19.40 31.17
CA PHE A 6 17.78 -19.63 30.60
C PHE A 6 16.84 -18.43 30.84
N ILE A 7 16.79 -17.91 32.07
CA ILE A 7 15.93 -16.76 32.41
C ILE A 7 16.37 -15.49 31.69
N LEU A 8 17.68 -15.24 31.60
CA LEU A 8 18.21 -14.08 30.87
C LEU A 8 17.86 -14.16 29.38
N GLU A 9 18.03 -15.32 28.76
CA GLU A 9 17.70 -15.53 27.36
C GLU A 9 16.19 -15.43 27.10
N LEU A 10 15.36 -15.91 28.03
CA LEU A 10 13.92 -15.79 27.98
C LEU A 10 13.46 -14.32 28.04
N ARG A 11 14.09 -13.49 28.90
CA ARG A 11 13.83 -12.04 28.97
C ARG A 11 14.16 -11.34 27.66
N ASP A 12 15.31 -11.67 27.06
CA ASP A 12 15.77 -11.01 25.84
C ASP A 12 14.88 -11.35 24.64
N ARG A 13 14.52 -12.64 24.49
CA ARG A 13 13.64 -13.10 23.40
C ARG A 13 12.20 -12.63 23.53
N LEU A 14 11.72 -12.35 24.76
CA LEU A 14 10.37 -11.85 25.03
C LEU A 14 10.26 -10.32 25.11
N ALA A 15 11.30 -9.55 24.77
CA ALA A 15 11.34 -8.08 24.89
C ALA A 15 10.26 -7.29 24.10
N GLY A 16 9.36 -7.98 23.38
CA GLY A 16 8.19 -7.41 22.71
C GLY A 16 6.85 -7.56 23.45
N ILE A 17 6.84 -8.10 24.69
CA ILE A 17 5.66 -8.35 25.52
C ILE A 17 5.74 -7.55 26.83
N SER A 18 4.57 -7.11 27.38
CA SER A 18 4.49 -6.28 28.58
C SER A 18 5.40 -6.77 29.70
N LYS A 19 6.24 -5.89 30.27
CA LYS A 19 7.11 -6.21 31.43
C LYS A 19 6.41 -7.03 32.51
N GLU A 20 5.17 -6.66 32.87
CA GLU A 20 4.41 -7.37 33.91
C GLU A 20 4.09 -8.83 33.51
N ALA A 21 3.88 -9.10 32.22
CA ALA A 21 3.66 -10.45 31.70
C ALA A 21 4.99 -11.22 31.52
N ILE A 22 6.08 -10.55 31.17
CA ILE A 22 7.42 -11.18 31.14
C ILE A 22 7.78 -11.67 32.54
N ASP A 23 7.63 -10.83 33.56
CA ASP A 23 7.99 -11.17 34.94
C ASP A 23 7.15 -12.35 35.45
N SER A 24 5.84 -12.36 35.19
CA SER A 24 4.96 -13.48 35.56
C SER A 24 5.32 -14.79 34.86
N ARG A 25 5.71 -14.77 33.57
CA ARG A 25 6.14 -15.97 32.86
C ARG A 25 7.48 -16.49 33.36
N ILE A 26 8.40 -15.59 33.69
CA ILE A 26 9.69 -15.97 34.26
C ILE A 26 9.55 -16.58 35.63
N GLU A 27 8.67 -16.02 36.47
CA GLU A 27 8.37 -16.58 37.79
C GLU A 27 7.83 -18.00 37.65
N PHE A 28 6.85 -18.21 36.76
CA PHE A 28 6.29 -19.54 36.47
C PHE A 28 7.35 -20.56 36.02
N TYR A 29 8.20 -20.18 35.06
CA TYR A 29 9.24 -21.10 34.58
C TYR A 29 10.38 -21.28 35.58
N SER A 30 10.68 -20.27 36.41
CA SER A 30 11.63 -20.40 37.51
C SER A 30 11.13 -21.41 38.54
N GLU A 31 9.86 -21.32 38.94
CA GLU A 31 9.22 -22.24 39.90
C GLU A 31 9.24 -23.68 39.37
N MET A 32 8.91 -23.89 38.08
CA MET A 32 9.01 -25.21 37.46
C MET A 32 10.43 -25.81 37.44
N ILE A 33 11.45 -24.96 37.25
CA ILE A 33 12.85 -25.40 37.30
C ILE A 33 13.25 -25.72 38.75
N ASP A 34 12.81 -24.90 39.71
CA ASP A 34 13.05 -25.10 41.14
C ASP A 34 12.44 -26.41 41.64
N ASP A 35 11.18 -26.68 41.30
CA ASP A 35 10.49 -27.94 41.62
C ASP A 35 11.26 -29.16 41.06
N ALA A 36 11.78 -29.05 39.83
CA ALA A 36 12.55 -30.12 39.21
C ALA A 36 13.91 -30.33 39.90
N MET A 37 14.55 -29.27 40.41
CA MET A 37 15.78 -29.39 41.19
C MET A 37 15.51 -29.99 42.58
N GLU A 38 14.39 -29.66 43.20
CA GLU A 38 13.95 -30.25 44.48
C GLU A 38 13.65 -31.75 44.37
N GLU A 39 13.19 -32.21 43.20
CA GLU A 39 13.06 -33.64 42.85
C GLU A 39 14.42 -34.35 42.65
N GLY A 40 15.54 -33.64 42.77
CA GLY A 40 16.90 -34.20 42.72
C GLY A 40 17.52 -34.22 41.32
N LEU A 41 16.95 -33.51 40.34
CA LEU A 41 17.59 -33.32 39.03
C LEU A 41 18.70 -32.26 39.10
N SER A 42 19.73 -32.43 38.28
CA SER A 42 20.72 -31.37 38.08
C SER A 42 20.09 -30.15 37.37
N GLU A 43 20.65 -28.95 37.56
CA GLU A 43 20.14 -27.71 36.94
C GLU A 43 19.92 -27.86 35.42
N GLU A 44 20.84 -28.54 34.75
CA GLU A 44 20.83 -28.71 33.30
C GLU A 44 19.70 -29.65 32.85
N GLU A 45 19.43 -30.70 33.63
CA GLU A 45 18.33 -31.62 33.39
C GLU A 45 16.97 -30.99 33.75
N ALA A 46 16.92 -30.18 34.80
CA ALA A 46 15.74 -29.42 35.20
C ALA A 46 15.32 -28.44 34.10
N VAL A 47 16.27 -27.69 33.53
CA VAL A 47 16.00 -26.81 32.38
C VAL A 47 15.57 -27.62 31.15
N SER A 48 16.20 -28.76 30.89
CA SER A 48 15.81 -29.63 29.77
C SER A 48 14.41 -30.24 29.93
N LYS A 49 13.94 -30.48 31.17
CA LYS A 49 12.61 -31.02 31.49
C LYS A 49 11.49 -30.01 31.19
N VAL A 50 11.77 -28.73 31.38
CA VAL A 50 10.83 -27.64 31.10
C VAL A 50 10.64 -27.38 29.61
N GLY A 51 11.65 -27.67 28.80
CA GLY A 51 11.64 -27.54 27.34
C GLY A 51 12.80 -26.67 26.85
N SER A 52 13.03 -26.67 25.55
CA SER A 52 14.04 -25.78 24.96
C SER A 52 13.59 -24.32 25.02
N ILE A 53 14.54 -23.39 25.04
CA ILE A 53 14.24 -21.95 25.07
C ILE A 53 13.38 -21.52 23.86
N ASP A 54 13.60 -22.13 22.70
CA ASP A 54 12.84 -21.87 21.47
C ASP A 54 11.37 -22.29 21.63
N GLU A 55 11.12 -23.51 22.11
CA GLU A 55 9.77 -24.04 22.32
C GLU A 55 9.00 -23.23 23.37
N VAL A 56 9.68 -22.83 24.45
CA VAL A 56 9.08 -22.03 25.51
C VAL A 56 8.71 -20.64 25.00
N VAL A 57 9.58 -19.99 24.23
CA VAL A 57 9.29 -18.68 23.63
C VAL A 57 8.14 -18.77 22.62
N GLU A 58 8.12 -19.80 21.76
CA GLU A 58 7.05 -20.01 20.78
C GLU A 58 5.70 -20.19 21.49
N LYS A 59 5.65 -21.04 22.51
CA LYS A 59 4.43 -21.27 23.30
C LYS A 59 3.93 -20.01 23.99
N ILE A 60 4.82 -19.21 24.58
CA ILE A 60 4.44 -17.94 25.22
C ILE A 60 3.90 -16.95 24.18
N LEU A 61 4.50 -16.89 22.99
CA LEU A 61 4.04 -16.00 21.92
C LEU A 61 2.68 -16.42 21.35
N GLU A 62 2.42 -17.72 21.21
CA GLU A 62 1.12 -18.26 20.79
C GLU A 62 0.01 -17.99 21.80
N GLU A 63 0.31 -18.14 23.10
CA GLU A 63 -0.63 -17.88 24.19
C GLU A 63 -0.87 -16.38 24.42
N THR A 64 0.03 -15.52 23.95
CA THR A 64 -0.07 -14.07 24.17
C THR A 64 -1.01 -13.42 23.14
N PRO A 65 -2.15 -12.84 23.56
CA PRO A 65 -3.04 -12.18 22.62
C PRO A 65 -2.34 -10.99 21.96
N LEU A 66 -2.40 -10.91 20.63
CA LEU A 66 -1.80 -9.86 19.78
C LEU A 66 -2.07 -8.43 20.30
N ARG A 67 -3.21 -8.22 20.98
CA ARG A 67 -3.59 -6.95 21.60
C ARG A 67 -2.58 -6.45 22.64
N ASN A 68 -1.92 -7.34 23.37
CA ASN A 68 -0.94 -6.98 24.40
C ASN A 68 0.43 -6.61 23.78
N ILE A 69 0.82 -7.28 22.70
CA ILE A 69 2.02 -6.98 21.91
C ILE A 69 1.90 -5.60 21.23
N VAL A 70 0.72 -5.30 20.69
CA VAL A 70 0.44 -3.98 20.07
C VAL A 70 0.39 -2.87 21.12
N LYS A 71 -0.15 -3.13 22.32
CA LYS A 71 -0.17 -2.17 23.44
C LYS A 71 1.22 -1.77 23.88
N GLU A 72 2.20 -2.67 23.82
CA GLU A 72 3.54 -2.34 24.29
C GLU A 72 4.42 -1.67 23.22
N LYS A 73 4.30 -2.09 21.94
CA LYS A 73 4.90 -1.32 20.82
C LYS A 73 4.39 0.12 20.76
N THR A 74 3.17 0.39 21.23
CA THR A 74 2.61 1.74 21.33
C THR A 74 3.00 2.48 22.62
N LYS A 75 3.27 1.77 23.73
CA LYS A 75 3.73 2.34 25.01
C LYS A 75 5.12 2.98 24.89
N ASN A 76 5.95 2.53 23.94
CA ASN A 76 7.28 3.06 23.68
C ASN A 76 7.32 4.24 22.68
N THR A 77 6.16 4.79 22.31
CA THR A 77 6.11 6.07 21.61
C THR A 77 6.43 7.19 22.60
N ARG A 78 7.39 8.06 22.28
CA ARG A 78 7.72 9.27 23.06
C ARG A 78 6.42 9.90 23.56
N LYS A 79 6.26 10.08 24.88
CA LYS A 79 5.19 10.94 25.40
C LYS A 79 5.43 12.34 24.82
N PRO A 80 4.56 12.85 23.94
CA PRO A 80 4.74 14.19 23.41
C PRO A 80 4.70 15.19 24.57
N ARG A 81 5.59 16.17 24.56
CA ARG A 81 5.61 17.20 25.60
C ARG A 81 4.27 17.94 25.55
N GLY A 82 3.72 18.35 26.70
CA GLY A 82 2.41 19.04 26.75
C GLY A 82 2.32 20.24 25.80
N TRP A 83 3.42 20.97 25.61
CA TRP A 83 3.50 22.06 24.64
C TRP A 83 3.32 21.61 23.18
N GLU A 84 3.83 20.43 22.79
CA GLU A 84 3.63 19.88 21.45
C GLU A 84 2.16 19.55 21.20
N ILE A 85 1.44 19.05 22.20
CA ILE A 85 0.00 18.80 22.12
C ILE A 85 -0.77 20.12 22.01
N VAL A 86 -0.42 21.12 22.82
CA VAL A 86 -1.04 22.45 22.74
C VAL A 86 -0.78 23.09 21.37
N LEU A 87 0.46 23.01 20.86
CA LEU A 87 0.82 23.51 19.54
C LEU A 87 0.13 22.73 18.42
N LEU A 88 -0.08 21.41 18.60
CA LEU A 88 -0.84 20.59 17.68
C LEU A 88 -2.31 20.99 17.68
N ILE A 89 -2.92 21.25 18.84
CA ILE A 89 -4.34 21.66 18.95
C ILE A 89 -4.55 23.06 18.37
N VAL A 90 -3.64 24.00 18.63
CA VAL A 90 -3.70 25.36 18.07
C VAL A 90 -3.33 25.38 16.58
N GLY A 91 -2.41 24.50 16.17
CA GLY A 91 -2.01 24.32 14.78
C GLY A 91 -2.98 23.47 13.96
N PHE A 92 -3.79 22.60 14.60
CA PHE A 92 -4.75 21.71 13.96
C PHE A 92 -5.74 22.46 13.07
N PRO A 93 -6.35 23.58 13.51
CA PRO A 93 -7.14 24.45 12.66
C PRO A 93 -6.43 24.96 11.40
N LEU A 94 -5.09 25.00 11.37
CA LEU A 94 -4.32 25.50 10.22
C LEU A 94 -3.83 24.36 9.31
N TRP A 95 -3.24 23.30 9.87
CA TRP A 95 -2.66 22.23 9.04
C TRP A 95 -3.69 21.21 8.57
N PHE A 96 -4.76 20.96 9.34
CA PHE A 96 -5.82 20.04 8.94
C PHE A 96 -6.56 20.48 7.66
N PRO A 97 -7.07 21.72 7.54
CA PRO A 97 -7.67 22.17 6.28
C PRO A 97 -6.65 22.24 5.15
N LEU A 98 -5.38 22.55 5.43
CA LEU A 98 -4.34 22.55 4.41
C LEU A 98 -4.10 21.15 3.83
N LEU A 99 -4.04 20.12 4.69
CA LEU A 99 -3.92 18.73 4.27
C LEU A 99 -5.16 18.29 3.49
N LEU A 100 -6.35 18.69 3.94
CA LEU A 100 -7.60 18.42 3.25
C LEU A 100 -7.61 19.04 1.85
N VAL A 101 -7.23 20.31 1.71
CA VAL A 101 -7.10 20.99 0.41
C VAL A 101 -6.08 20.29 -0.47
N ALA A 102 -4.91 19.93 0.06
CA ALA A 102 -3.90 19.19 -0.69
C ALA A 102 -4.43 17.83 -1.19
N GLY A 103 -5.20 17.12 -0.36
CA GLY A 103 -5.86 15.86 -0.72
C GLY A 103 -6.89 16.04 -1.83
N ILE A 104 -7.74 17.07 -1.74
CA ILE A 104 -8.71 17.41 -2.79
C ILE A 104 -8.00 17.77 -4.09
N LEU A 105 -6.96 18.61 -4.05
CA LEU A 105 -6.20 18.99 -5.24
C LEU A 105 -5.55 17.79 -5.92
N ALA A 106 -4.99 16.86 -5.15
CA ALA A 106 -4.44 15.61 -5.68
C ALA A 106 -5.53 14.75 -6.35
N LEU A 107 -6.71 14.65 -5.74
CA LEU A 107 -7.86 13.94 -6.30
C LEU A 107 -8.33 14.59 -7.61
N VAL A 108 -8.48 15.92 -7.62
CA VAL A 108 -8.88 16.67 -8.82
C VAL A 108 -7.86 16.48 -9.94
N ALA A 109 -6.56 16.60 -9.64
CA ALA A 109 -5.51 16.36 -10.62
C ALA A 109 -5.58 14.93 -11.20
N TYR A 110 -5.84 13.94 -10.36
CA TYR A 110 -6.03 12.55 -10.79
C TYR A 110 -7.24 12.40 -11.71
N LEU A 111 -8.38 13.00 -11.37
CA LEU A 111 -9.57 12.99 -12.21
C LEU A 111 -9.32 13.68 -13.56
N LEU A 112 -8.62 14.81 -13.56
CA LEU A 112 -8.28 15.55 -14.79
C LEU A 112 -7.44 14.71 -15.75
N ILE A 113 -6.51 13.90 -15.24
CA ILE A 113 -5.74 12.96 -16.07
C ILE A 113 -6.67 11.96 -16.77
N TRP A 114 -7.66 11.41 -16.05
CA TRP A 114 -8.61 10.47 -16.64
C TRP A 114 -9.60 11.12 -17.61
N VAL A 115 -10.06 12.33 -17.30
CA VAL A 115 -10.89 13.12 -18.23
C VAL A 115 -10.12 13.40 -19.51
N PHE A 116 -8.84 13.75 -19.42
CA PHE A 116 -7.99 13.94 -20.59
C PHE A 116 -7.90 12.66 -21.45
N VAL A 117 -7.68 11.50 -20.82
CA VAL A 117 -7.69 10.21 -21.52
C VAL A 117 -9.04 9.95 -22.19
N LEU A 118 -10.14 10.19 -21.49
CA LEU A 118 -11.50 10.03 -22.03
C LEU A 118 -11.73 10.92 -23.27
N VAL A 119 -11.31 12.19 -23.21
CA VAL A 119 -11.43 13.13 -24.33
C VAL A 119 -10.69 12.63 -25.56
N LEU A 120 -9.48 12.07 -25.41
CA LEU A 120 -8.74 11.48 -26.52
C LEU A 120 -9.53 10.35 -27.20
N TYR A 121 -10.17 9.48 -26.42
CA TYR A 121 -11.03 8.43 -26.97
C TYR A 121 -12.28 8.98 -27.66
N ILE A 122 -12.91 10.03 -27.13
CA ILE A 122 -14.06 10.69 -27.78
C ILE A 122 -13.64 11.27 -29.14
N VAL A 123 -12.46 11.90 -29.22
CA VAL A 123 -11.94 12.45 -30.48
C VAL A 123 -11.71 11.34 -31.51
N VAL A 124 -11.17 10.19 -31.10
CA VAL A 124 -11.00 9.02 -31.98
C VAL A 124 -12.35 8.55 -32.53
N ILE A 125 -13.37 8.43 -31.67
CA ILE A 125 -14.72 8.00 -32.07
C ILE A 125 -15.34 9.03 -33.02
N ALA A 126 -15.19 10.33 -32.74
CA ALA A 126 -15.69 11.40 -33.60
C ALA A 126 -15.04 11.38 -34.99
N CYS A 127 -13.72 11.17 -35.08
CA CYS A 127 -13.03 11.01 -36.36
C CYS A 127 -13.49 9.76 -37.11
N ALA A 128 -13.68 8.63 -36.42
CA ALA A 128 -14.19 7.40 -37.03
C ALA A 128 -15.63 7.59 -37.57
N ALA A 129 -16.52 8.18 -36.77
CA ALA A 129 -17.89 8.49 -37.18
C ALA A 129 -17.93 9.49 -38.35
N GLY A 130 -17.09 10.53 -38.31
CA GLY A 130 -16.94 11.50 -39.40
C GLY A 130 -16.46 10.85 -40.70
N SER A 131 -15.60 9.84 -40.60
CA SER A 131 -15.13 9.07 -41.76
C SER A 131 -16.25 8.25 -42.39
N ILE A 132 -17.07 7.59 -41.58
CA ILE A 132 -18.25 6.83 -42.05
C ILE A 132 -19.25 7.78 -42.71
N ALA A 133 -19.53 8.93 -42.09
CA ALA A 133 -20.40 9.95 -42.65
C ALA A 133 -19.85 10.50 -43.97
N GLY A 134 -18.54 10.70 -44.08
CA GLY A 134 -17.87 11.12 -45.32
C GLY A 134 -18.08 10.14 -46.46
N ILE A 135 -17.99 8.82 -46.21
CA ILE A 135 -18.27 7.79 -47.23
C ILE A 135 -19.74 7.87 -47.67
N MET A 136 -20.67 8.01 -46.72
CA MET A 136 -22.10 8.12 -47.04
C MET A 136 -22.40 9.36 -47.89
N LEU A 137 -21.83 10.52 -47.52
CA LEU A 137 -21.97 11.76 -48.28
C LEU A 137 -21.34 11.65 -49.67
N ALA A 138 -20.23 10.91 -49.81
CA ALA A 138 -19.63 10.65 -51.10
C ALA A 138 -20.59 9.92 -52.03
N VAL A 139 -21.22 8.84 -51.55
CA VAL A 139 -22.18 8.05 -52.35
C VAL A 139 -23.35 8.91 -52.82
N ILE A 140 -23.91 9.74 -51.92
CA ILE A 140 -25.03 10.64 -52.24
C ILE A 140 -24.62 11.65 -53.32
N ASN A 141 -23.43 12.25 -53.22
CA ASN A 141 -22.97 13.26 -54.20
C ASN A 141 -22.66 12.65 -55.57
N VAL A 142 -22.07 11.45 -55.62
CA VAL A 142 -21.84 10.72 -56.88
C VAL A 142 -23.17 10.38 -57.54
N ALA A 143 -24.13 9.84 -56.79
CA ALA A 143 -25.46 9.49 -57.29
C ALA A 143 -26.28 10.73 -57.71
N GLY A 144 -26.08 11.87 -57.05
CA GLY A 144 -26.67 13.16 -57.38
C GLY A 144 -26.05 13.88 -58.58
N GLY A 145 -25.11 13.25 -59.30
CA GLY A 145 -24.50 13.81 -60.51
C GLY A 145 -23.30 14.72 -60.28
N ASN A 146 -22.77 14.80 -59.05
CA ASN A 146 -21.55 15.56 -58.72
C ASN A 146 -20.41 14.62 -58.27
N PRO A 147 -19.73 13.95 -59.22
CA PRO A 147 -18.67 12.99 -58.90
C PRO A 147 -17.42 13.66 -58.31
N VAL A 148 -17.18 14.95 -58.62
CA VAL A 148 -16.02 15.70 -58.08
C VAL A 148 -16.19 15.91 -56.58
N ALA A 149 -17.36 16.36 -56.13
CA ALA A 149 -17.65 16.49 -54.69
C ALA A 149 -17.57 15.12 -54.00
N GLY A 150 -18.10 14.06 -54.63
CA GLY A 150 -18.00 12.69 -54.14
C GLY A 150 -16.56 12.23 -53.90
N GLY A 151 -15.67 12.47 -54.86
CA GLY A 151 -14.24 12.14 -54.73
C GLY A 151 -13.54 12.86 -53.56
N ILE A 152 -13.89 14.13 -53.33
CA ILE A 152 -13.36 14.91 -52.19
C ILE A 152 -13.78 14.28 -50.85
N TYR A 153 -15.06 13.91 -50.70
CA TYR A 153 -15.56 13.28 -49.47
C TYR A 153 -14.94 11.91 -49.19
N ILE A 154 -14.63 11.12 -50.23
CA ILE A 154 -13.88 9.85 -50.08
C ILE A 154 -12.47 10.14 -49.55
N GLY A 155 -11.77 11.13 -50.13
CA GLY A 155 -10.45 11.54 -49.66
C GLY A 155 -10.45 11.97 -48.20
N CYS A 156 -11.42 12.80 -47.81
CA CYS A 156 -11.61 13.20 -46.41
C CYS A 156 -11.94 12.02 -45.49
N ALA A 157 -12.74 11.06 -45.94
CA ALA A 157 -13.08 9.88 -45.17
C ALA A 157 -11.87 8.96 -44.92
N ILE A 158 -11.04 8.71 -45.94
CA ILE A 158 -9.83 7.90 -45.81
C ILE A 158 -8.83 8.60 -44.89
N ALA A 159 -8.62 9.91 -45.07
CA ALA A 159 -7.74 10.69 -44.21
C ALA A 159 -8.22 10.69 -42.75
N GLY A 160 -9.53 10.87 -42.52
CA GLY A 160 -10.15 10.80 -41.20
C GLY A 160 -10.00 9.43 -40.54
N ALA A 161 -10.15 8.34 -41.32
CA ALA A 161 -10.02 6.98 -40.81
C ALA A 161 -8.57 6.67 -40.43
N GLY A 162 -7.61 7.07 -41.28
CA GLY A 162 -6.19 6.94 -40.99
C GLY A 162 -5.79 7.70 -39.72
N LEU A 163 -6.28 8.94 -39.57
CA LEU A 163 -6.04 9.75 -38.38
C LEU A 163 -6.65 9.12 -37.12
N ALA A 164 -7.86 8.57 -37.20
CA ALA A 164 -8.53 7.91 -36.09
C ALA A 164 -7.72 6.69 -35.59
N ILE A 165 -7.18 5.87 -36.51
CA ILE A 165 -6.36 4.70 -36.16
C ILE A 165 -5.08 5.14 -35.45
N LEU A 166 -4.37 6.14 -35.98
CA LEU A 166 -3.14 6.66 -35.36
C LEU A 166 -3.41 7.21 -33.96
N MET A 167 -4.46 8.02 -33.80
CA MET A 167 -4.85 8.58 -32.50
C MET A 167 -5.30 7.49 -31.51
N TYR A 168 -5.91 6.41 -31.98
CA TYR A 168 -6.29 5.28 -31.12
C TYR A 168 -5.06 4.60 -30.50
N TYR A 169 -4.03 4.32 -31.31
CA TYR A 169 -2.79 3.73 -30.80
C TYR A 169 -2.06 4.69 -29.84
N ALA A 170 -2.03 5.98 -30.15
CA ALA A 170 -1.48 6.99 -29.24
C ALA A 170 -2.24 7.02 -27.90
N SER A 171 -3.58 6.93 -27.94
CA SER A 171 -4.43 6.92 -26.74
C SER A 171 -4.20 5.69 -25.87
N ILE A 172 -4.00 4.51 -26.48
CA ILE A 172 -3.62 3.28 -25.75
C ILE A 172 -2.26 3.45 -25.08
N TYR A 173 -1.27 4.03 -25.78
CA TYR A 173 0.05 4.26 -25.22
C TYR A 173 0.00 5.20 -24.02
N ILE A 174 -0.72 6.31 -24.12
CA ILE A 174 -0.93 7.26 -23.02
C ILE A 174 -1.61 6.58 -21.84
N THR A 175 -2.66 5.80 -22.08
CA THR A 175 -3.38 5.07 -21.01
C THR A 175 -2.45 4.10 -20.27
N LYS A 176 -1.62 3.34 -21.01
CA LYS A 176 -0.61 2.45 -20.40
C LYS A 176 0.42 3.22 -19.58
N LEU A 177 0.85 4.39 -20.06
CA LEU A 177 1.79 5.25 -19.34
C LEU A 177 1.17 5.76 -18.03
N VAL A 178 -0.07 6.26 -18.07
CA VAL A 178 -0.81 6.73 -16.90
C VAL A 178 -0.97 5.62 -15.86
N ILE A 179 -1.35 4.41 -16.29
CA ILE A 179 -1.47 3.25 -15.38
C ILE A 179 -0.10 2.88 -14.76
N LYS A 180 0.97 2.89 -15.56
CA LYS A 180 2.33 2.58 -15.06
C LYS A 180 2.79 3.60 -14.01
N VAL A 181 2.59 4.89 -14.27
CA VAL A 181 2.92 5.96 -13.32
C VAL A 181 2.08 5.82 -12.06
N THR A 182 0.78 5.59 -12.19
CA THR A 182 -0.14 5.41 -11.05
C THR A 182 0.29 4.24 -10.16
N LYS A 183 0.61 3.08 -10.76
CA LYS A 183 1.14 1.91 -10.03
C LYS A 183 2.46 2.23 -9.34
N LYS A 184 3.39 2.93 -10.01
CA LYS A 184 4.68 3.31 -9.43
C LYS A 184 4.51 4.24 -8.22
N SER A 185 3.62 5.23 -8.32
CA SER A 185 3.31 6.14 -7.22
C SER A 185 2.68 5.40 -6.03
N LEU A 186 1.72 4.51 -6.29
CA LEU A 186 1.08 3.70 -5.25
C LEU A 186 2.09 2.77 -4.54
N LEU A 187 2.97 2.11 -5.30
CA LEU A 187 4.02 1.27 -4.76
C LEU A 187 5.07 2.09 -3.97
N GLY A 188 5.36 3.31 -4.40
CA GLY A 188 6.23 4.24 -3.67
C GLY A 188 5.64 4.61 -2.31
N VAL A 189 4.35 4.96 -2.27
CA VAL A 189 3.62 5.25 -1.02
C VAL A 189 3.58 4.01 -0.13
N LYS A 190 3.26 2.83 -0.67
CA LYS A 190 3.25 1.57 0.08
C LYS A 190 4.61 1.25 0.68
N ARG A 191 5.70 1.42 -0.08
CA ARG A 191 7.07 1.21 0.42
C ARG A 191 7.45 2.18 1.53
N SER A 192 7.00 3.44 1.43
CA SER A 192 7.20 4.44 2.49
C SER A 192 6.42 4.11 3.77
N PHE A 193 5.26 3.46 3.66
CA PHE A 193 4.38 3.15 4.80
C PHE A 193 4.73 1.83 5.50
N VAL A 194 5.19 0.83 4.74
CA VAL A 194 5.54 -0.51 5.28
C VAL A 194 6.93 -0.52 5.92
N GLY A 195 7.71 0.56 5.77
CA GLY A 195 9.06 0.65 6.30
C GLY A 195 10.01 -0.19 5.44
N GLY A 196 11.02 0.46 4.88
CA GLY A 196 12.14 -0.28 4.32
C GLY A 196 12.75 -1.14 5.43
N LYS A 197 12.52 -2.45 5.39
CA LYS A 197 13.56 -3.37 5.84
C LYS A 197 14.75 -3.12 4.91
N LYS A 198 15.68 -2.32 5.40
CA LYS A 198 17.06 -2.30 4.92
C LYS A 198 17.55 -3.74 5.15
N ASN A 199 17.60 -4.53 4.09
CA ASN A 199 18.39 -5.74 4.09
C ASN A 199 19.83 -5.26 3.93
N GLU A 200 20.56 -5.22 5.04
CA GLU A 200 22.00 -5.49 5.03
C GLU A 200 22.23 -6.98 4.77
#